data_AF-A0A8H8DHP5-F1
#
_entry.id   AF-A0A8H8DHP5-F1
#
_cell.length_a   1.000
_cell.length_b   1.000
_cell.length_c   1.000
_cell.angle_alpha   90.00
_cell.angle_beta   90.00
_cell.angle_gamma   90.00
#
_symmetry.space_group_name_H-M   'P 1'
#
loop_
_entity.id
_entity.type
_entity.pdbx_description
1 polymer ?
#
loop_
_entity_poly.entity_id
_entity_poly.type
_entity_poly.pdbx_seq_one_letter_code
_entity_poly.pdbx_strand_id
1 'polypeptide(L)'
;ETWNVTKIGYQLKQVRERLAKGLVDKGVLRTEKRNFLLFDMATHPVADSSAKEELVRRVRETLLARHPPPRAHSVRENLARLRTVSAVCASYAANVLDNALSGLPHDAREYAYSRVDETLAEYSVWPPGSGDTAYGGRNESATMGDGEDAEKVGSGREVVSAVLCVFTKVRTRIVWTSPHALRTALPSENRSATAR
;
A
#
# COMPACT_ATOMS: atom_id res chain seq x y z
N GLU A 1 -5.26 17.75 -7.23
CA GLU A 1 -4.42 18.27 -6.13
C GLU A 1 -3.59 19.48 -6.53
N THR A 2 -3.15 19.59 -7.79
CA THR A 2 -2.50 20.80 -8.31
C THR A 2 -3.49 21.71 -9.02
N TRP A 3 -3.25 23.03 -8.95
CA TRP A 3 -4.09 24.06 -9.57
C TRP A 3 -3.42 24.63 -10.83
N ASN A 4 -3.10 23.77 -11.79
CA ASN A 4 -2.54 24.19 -13.08
C ASN A 4 -3.62 24.17 -14.16
N VAL A 5 -4.06 25.34 -14.61
CA VAL A 5 -5.15 25.52 -15.58
C VAL A 5 -4.86 24.84 -16.92
N THR A 6 -3.61 24.88 -17.41
CA THR A 6 -3.22 24.24 -18.69
C THR A 6 -3.32 22.71 -18.65
N LYS A 7 -3.33 22.11 -17.45
CA LYS A 7 -3.36 20.65 -17.25
C LYS A 7 -4.64 20.16 -16.57
N ILE A 8 -5.69 20.98 -16.55
CA ILE A 8 -6.96 20.64 -15.89
C ILE A 8 -7.62 19.37 -16.46
N GLY A 9 -7.37 19.08 -17.74
CA GLY A 9 -7.88 17.88 -18.41
C GLY A 9 -7.22 16.56 -17.99
N TYR A 10 -6.08 16.59 -17.29
CA TYR A 10 -5.35 15.38 -16.90
C TYR A 10 -5.90 14.70 -15.64
N GLN A 11 -6.82 15.36 -14.92
CA GLN A 11 -7.47 14.74 -13.78
C GLN A 11 -8.43 13.64 -14.25
N LEU A 12 -8.18 12.41 -13.81
CA LEU A 12 -9.06 11.28 -14.06
C LEU A 12 -10.41 11.52 -13.37
N LYS A 13 -11.49 11.49 -14.15
CA LYS A 13 -12.87 11.61 -13.67
C LYS A 13 -13.49 10.22 -13.50
N GLN A 14 -14.43 10.11 -12.56
CA GLN A 14 -15.23 8.90 -12.31
C GLN A 14 -14.41 7.62 -12.13
N VAL A 15 -13.28 7.73 -11.42
CA VAL A 15 -12.36 6.59 -11.22
C VAL A 15 -13.05 5.45 -10.49
N ARG A 16 -13.85 5.75 -9.47
CA ARG A 16 -14.55 4.75 -8.67
C ARG A 16 -15.54 3.94 -9.51
N GLU A 17 -16.36 4.61 -10.32
CA GLU A 17 -17.37 3.99 -11.17
C GLU A 17 -16.72 3.13 -12.25
N ARG A 18 -15.63 3.62 -12.85
CA ARG A 18 -14.87 2.87 -13.86
C ARG A 18 -14.20 1.63 -13.27
N LEU A 19 -13.66 1.72 -12.06
CA LEU A 19 -13.10 0.57 -11.35
C LEU A 19 -14.18 -0.46 -10.99
N ALA A 20 -15.35 0.00 -10.52
CA ALA A 20 -16.48 -0.89 -10.25
C ALA A 20 -16.95 -1.63 -11.52
N LYS A 21 -17.11 -0.92 -12.64
CA LYS A 21 -17.43 -1.52 -13.94
C LYS A 21 -16.38 -2.55 -14.36
N GLY A 22 -15.09 -2.21 -14.25
CA GLY A 22 -14.01 -3.14 -14.58
C GLY A 22 -13.98 -4.39 -13.70
N LEU A 23 -14.44 -4.31 -12.44
CA LEU A 23 -14.57 -5.48 -11.56
C LEU A 23 -15.81 -6.31 -11.85
N VAL A 24 -16.89 -5.69 -12.34
CA VAL A 24 -18.07 -6.40 -12.84
C VAL A 24 -17.73 -7.15 -14.12
N ASP A 25 -17.04 -6.51 -15.06
CA ASP A 25 -16.63 -7.13 -16.34
C ASP A 25 -15.67 -8.32 -16.12
N LYS A 26 -14.92 -8.31 -15.01
CA LYS A 26 -14.03 -9.41 -14.59
C LYS A 26 -14.74 -10.49 -13.75
N GLY A 27 -16.02 -10.33 -13.43
CA GLY A 27 -16.80 -11.29 -12.65
C GLY A 27 -16.55 -11.28 -11.14
N VAL A 28 -15.80 -10.32 -10.60
CA VAL A 28 -15.55 -10.20 -9.15
C VAL A 28 -16.76 -9.60 -8.43
N LEU A 29 -17.42 -8.64 -9.08
CA LEU A 29 -18.65 -8.01 -8.57
C LEU A 29 -19.85 -8.41 -9.43
N ARG A 30 -21.03 -8.52 -8.82
CA ARG A 30 -22.29 -8.61 -9.56
C ARG A 30 -22.86 -7.21 -9.76
N THR A 31 -23.80 -7.08 -10.67
CA THR A 31 -24.63 -5.86 -10.75
C THR A 31 -26.04 -6.24 -10.40
N GLU A 32 -26.55 -5.62 -9.33
CA GLU A 32 -27.91 -5.81 -8.85
C GLU A 32 -28.60 -4.46 -8.82
N LYS A 33 -29.83 -4.43 -9.31
CA LYS A 33 -30.69 -3.25 -9.24
C LYS A 33 -31.44 -3.29 -7.91
N ARG A 34 -31.12 -2.37 -6.99
CA ARG A 34 -31.89 -2.19 -5.77
C ARG A 34 -32.93 -1.12 -5.97
N ASN A 35 -34.20 -1.49 -5.80
CA ASN A 35 -35.31 -0.57 -5.91
C ASN A 35 -35.49 0.12 -4.56
N PHE A 36 -35.31 1.43 -4.54
CA PHE A 36 -35.75 2.28 -3.44
C PHE A 36 -37.12 2.87 -3.80
N LEU A 37 -37.87 3.32 -2.78
CA LEU A 37 -39.25 3.82 -2.97
C LEU A 37 -39.37 4.90 -4.06
N LEU A 38 -38.30 5.69 -4.29
CA LEU A 38 -38.30 6.83 -5.22
C LEU A 38 -37.30 6.70 -6.38
N PHE A 39 -36.40 5.71 -6.36
CA PHE A 39 -35.38 5.55 -7.40
C PHE A 39 -34.77 4.16 -7.36
N ASP A 40 -34.22 3.74 -8.49
CA ASP A 40 -33.47 2.49 -8.56
C ASP A 40 -31.97 2.81 -8.54
N MET A 41 -31.22 2.06 -7.74
CA MET A 41 -29.77 2.22 -7.61
C MET A 41 -29.08 0.93 -8.05
N ALA A 42 -28.14 1.06 -8.99
CA ALA A 42 -27.22 -0.03 -9.28
C ALA A 42 -26.30 -0.25 -8.08
N THR A 43 -26.29 -1.47 -7.55
CA THR A 43 -25.41 -1.91 -6.48
C THR A 43 -24.52 -3.04 -6.96
N HIS A 44 -23.34 -3.14 -6.36
CA HIS A 44 -22.31 -4.08 -6.79
C HIS A 44 -21.84 -4.97 -5.64
N PRO A 45 -22.64 -5.97 -5.22
CA PRO A 45 -22.20 -6.92 -4.21
C PRO A 45 -21.08 -7.81 -4.76
N VAL A 46 -20.27 -8.33 -3.85
CA VAL A 46 -19.16 -9.23 -4.19
C VAL A 46 -19.73 -10.57 -4.67
N ALA A 47 -19.37 -10.96 -5.89
CA ALA A 47 -19.76 -12.23 -6.49
C ALA A 47 -18.89 -13.38 -6.00
N ASP A 48 -17.58 -13.12 -5.97
CA ASP A 48 -16.53 -14.07 -5.65
C ASP A 48 -15.73 -13.57 -4.45
N SER A 49 -15.97 -14.17 -3.29
CA SER A 49 -15.20 -13.85 -2.08
C SER A 49 -13.81 -14.48 -2.10
N SER A 50 -13.57 -15.52 -2.91
CA SER A 50 -12.31 -16.25 -2.93
C SER A 50 -11.16 -15.37 -3.42
N ALA A 51 -11.38 -14.55 -4.45
CA ALA A 51 -10.39 -13.58 -4.92
C ALA A 51 -10.00 -12.56 -3.84
N LYS A 52 -10.97 -12.12 -3.03
CA LYS A 52 -10.72 -11.20 -1.92
C LYS A 52 -9.95 -11.89 -0.79
N GLU A 53 -10.36 -13.10 -0.42
CA GLU A 53 -9.71 -13.91 0.62
C GLU A 53 -8.27 -14.24 0.24
N GLU A 54 -8.01 -14.57 -1.02
CA GLU A 54 -6.67 -14.83 -1.52
C GLU A 54 -5.77 -13.60 -1.40
N LEU A 55 -6.27 -12.40 -1.76
CA LEU A 55 -5.52 -11.17 -1.60
C LEU A 55 -5.18 -10.89 -0.13
N VAL A 56 -6.17 -11.05 0.77
CA VAL A 56 -5.98 -10.87 2.21
C VAL A 56 -4.97 -11.89 2.76
N ARG A 57 -5.03 -13.14 2.31
CA ARG A 57 -4.07 -14.19 2.68
C ARG A 57 -2.65 -13.81 2.25
N ARG A 58 -2.45 -13.40 0.99
CA ARG A 58 -1.12 -12.99 0.49
C ARG A 58 -0.54 -11.80 1.27
N VAL A 59 -1.37 -10.81 1.61
CA VAL A 59 -0.96 -9.67 2.45
C VAL A 59 -0.52 -10.15 3.83
N ARG A 60 -1.33 -10.99 4.48
CA ARG A 60 -1.01 -11.53 5.82
C ARG A 60 0.26 -12.38 5.81
N GLU A 61 0.42 -13.26 4.83
CA GLU A 61 1.63 -14.07 4.67
C GLU A 61 2.87 -13.20 4.49
N THR A 62 2.77 -12.13 3.72
CA THR A 62 3.90 -11.22 3.50
C THR A 62 4.29 -10.46 4.77
N LEU A 63 3.32 -10.07 5.60
CA LEU A 63 3.55 -9.28 6.81
C LEU A 63 3.88 -10.10 8.06
N LEU A 64 3.35 -11.31 8.16
CA LEU A 64 3.58 -12.21 9.29
C LEU A 64 4.71 -13.21 9.02
N ALA A 65 5.29 -13.22 7.82
CA ALA A 65 6.43 -14.07 7.51
C ALA A 65 7.59 -13.75 8.44
N ARG A 66 7.90 -14.71 9.33
CA ARG A 66 9.02 -14.62 10.27
C ARG A 66 10.39 -14.70 9.58
N HIS A 67 10.42 -15.26 8.37
CA HIS A 67 11.63 -15.40 7.57
C HIS A 67 11.48 -14.64 6.26
N PRO A 68 12.55 -13.99 5.76
CA PRO A 68 12.51 -13.36 4.45
C PRO A 68 12.15 -14.41 3.39
N PRO A 69 11.33 -14.05 2.39
CA PRO A 69 10.94 -15.00 1.36
C PRO A 69 12.19 -15.56 0.65
N PRO A 70 12.17 -16.84 0.23
CA PRO A 70 13.30 -17.45 -0.47
C PRO A 70 13.67 -16.61 -1.70
N ARG A 71 14.96 -16.53 -2.02
CA ARG A 71 15.43 -15.74 -3.18
C ARG A 71 14.66 -16.16 -4.43
N ALA A 72 14.11 -15.20 -5.14
CA ALA A 72 13.40 -15.47 -6.38
C ALA A 72 14.40 -16.01 -7.41
N HIS A 73 14.06 -17.14 -8.03
CA HIS A 73 14.92 -17.78 -9.03
C HIS A 73 14.58 -17.29 -10.44
N SER A 74 13.41 -16.65 -10.61
CA SER A 74 12.95 -16.12 -11.89
C SER A 74 12.57 -14.64 -11.83
N VAL A 75 12.69 -13.94 -12.97
CA VAL A 75 12.23 -12.54 -13.12
C VAL A 75 10.72 -12.43 -12.82
N ARG A 76 9.94 -13.46 -13.16
CA ARG A 76 8.49 -13.51 -12.90
C ARG A 76 8.17 -13.51 -11.40
N GLU A 77 8.91 -14.28 -10.61
CA GLU A 77 8.77 -14.31 -9.14
C GLU A 77 9.15 -12.98 -8.50
N ASN A 78 10.22 -12.34 -9.00
CA ASN A 78 10.61 -10.99 -8.56
C ASN A 78 9.49 -9.97 -8.82
N LEU A 79 8.91 -9.97 -10.02
CA LEU A 79 7.80 -9.07 -10.34
C LEU A 79 6.53 -9.39 -9.55
N ALA A 80 6.25 -10.67 -9.28
CA ALA A 80 5.13 -11.08 -8.43
C ALA A 80 5.31 -10.56 -6.99
N ARG A 81 6.51 -10.69 -6.43
CA ARG A 81 6.87 -10.12 -5.13
C ARG A 81 6.71 -8.61 -5.10
N LEU A 82 7.27 -7.90 -6.08
CA LEU A 82 7.15 -6.45 -6.20
C LEU A 82 5.69 -6.00 -6.26
N ARG A 83 4.82 -6.72 -6.97
CA ARG A 83 3.38 -6.43 -7.02
C ARG A 83 2.72 -6.59 -5.66
N THR A 84 3.04 -7.66 -4.93
CA THR A 84 2.50 -7.90 -3.58
C THR A 84 2.97 -6.82 -2.61
N VAL A 85 4.26 -6.51 -2.58
CA VAL A 85 4.83 -5.44 -1.74
C VAL A 85 4.19 -4.09 -2.09
N SER A 86 4.09 -3.76 -3.37
CA SER A 86 3.45 -2.51 -3.83
C SER A 86 1.98 -2.44 -3.41
N ALA A 87 1.25 -3.55 -3.48
CA ALA A 87 -0.15 -3.60 -3.05
C ALA A 87 -0.28 -3.39 -1.53
N VAL A 88 0.61 -3.97 -0.73
CA VAL A 88 0.68 -3.76 0.73
C VAL A 88 0.97 -2.30 1.04
N CYS A 89 2.04 -1.72 0.48
CA CYS A 89 2.41 -0.33 0.68
C CYS A 89 1.32 0.66 0.20
N ALA A 90 0.65 0.37 -0.92
CA ALA A 90 -0.47 1.18 -1.41
C ALA A 90 -1.68 1.08 -0.48
N SER A 91 -2.01 -0.13 0.02
CA SER A 91 -3.11 -0.33 0.96
C SER A 91 -2.87 0.37 2.30
N TYR A 92 -1.60 0.48 2.68
CA TYR A 92 -1.15 1.21 3.84
C TYR A 92 -1.32 2.73 3.66
N ALA A 93 -0.81 3.29 2.56
CA ALA A 93 -0.96 4.72 2.25
C ALA A 93 -2.43 5.14 2.05
N ALA A 94 -3.27 4.25 1.54
CA ALA A 94 -4.70 4.46 1.37
C ALA A 94 -5.53 4.23 2.66
N ASN A 95 -4.89 3.89 3.78
CA ASN A 95 -5.54 3.65 5.08
C ASN A 95 -6.63 2.56 5.02
N VAL A 96 -6.43 1.52 4.21
CA VAL A 96 -7.37 0.38 4.08
C VAL A 96 -6.79 -0.94 4.59
N LEU A 97 -5.53 -0.96 5.01
CA LEU A 97 -4.83 -2.14 5.50
C LEU A 97 -5.49 -2.74 6.76
N ASP A 98 -6.03 -1.90 7.66
CA ASP A 98 -6.75 -2.34 8.87
C ASP A 98 -7.86 -3.36 8.57
N ASN A 99 -8.56 -3.20 7.45
CA ASN A 99 -9.65 -4.09 7.07
C ASN A 99 -9.17 -5.53 6.86
N ALA A 100 -7.95 -5.70 6.33
CA ALA A 100 -7.33 -7.01 6.12
C ALA A 100 -6.77 -7.60 7.42
N LEU A 101 -6.40 -6.77 8.39
CA LEU A 101 -5.81 -7.17 9.67
C LEU A 101 -6.84 -7.32 10.81
N SER A 102 -8.10 -6.99 10.57
CA SER A 102 -9.19 -7.01 11.56
C SER A 102 -9.38 -8.34 12.32
N GLY A 103 -9.01 -9.47 11.71
CA GLY A 103 -9.12 -10.80 12.32
C GLY A 103 -7.91 -11.26 13.14
N LEU A 104 -6.88 -10.44 13.30
CA LEU A 104 -5.66 -10.79 14.05
C LEU A 104 -5.68 -10.25 15.49
N PRO A 105 -4.97 -10.88 16.43
CA PRO A 105 -4.78 -10.34 17.78
C PRO A 105 -4.02 -9.01 17.74
N HIS A 106 -4.19 -8.19 18.79
CA HIS A 106 -3.61 -6.85 18.88
C HIS A 106 -2.11 -6.82 18.59
N ASP A 107 -1.34 -7.70 19.24
CA ASP A 107 0.12 -7.78 19.13
C ASP A 107 0.57 -8.07 17.68
N ALA A 108 -0.14 -8.96 16.99
CA ALA A 108 0.17 -9.29 15.59
C ALA A 108 -0.13 -8.14 14.63
N ARG A 109 -1.11 -7.27 14.96
CA ARG A 109 -1.40 -6.07 14.16
C ARG A 109 -0.30 -5.03 14.32
N GLU A 110 0.16 -4.78 15.54
CA GLU A 110 1.30 -3.87 15.77
C GLU A 110 2.56 -4.36 15.07
N TYR A 111 2.86 -5.66 15.17
CA TYR A 111 3.97 -6.27 14.43
C TYR A 111 3.83 -6.07 12.91
N ALA A 112 2.65 -6.33 12.36
CA ALA A 112 2.38 -6.15 10.94
C ALA A 112 2.59 -4.69 10.50
N TYR A 113 2.18 -3.71 11.33
CA TYR A 113 2.39 -2.29 11.04
C TYR A 113 3.86 -1.88 11.04
N SER A 114 4.62 -2.31 12.05
CA SER A 114 6.08 -2.10 12.09
C SER A 114 6.75 -2.73 10.86
N ARG A 115 6.32 -3.94 10.47
CA ARG A 115 6.87 -4.64 9.31
C ARG A 115 6.56 -3.93 7.98
N VAL A 116 5.37 -3.36 7.81
CA VAL A 116 5.03 -2.54 6.63
C VAL A 116 5.91 -1.30 6.56
N ASP A 117 6.17 -0.65 7.70
CA ASP A 117 7.01 0.56 7.75
C ASP A 117 8.47 0.26 7.38
N GLU A 118 9.03 -0.84 7.88
CA GLU A 118 10.35 -1.34 7.45
C GLU A 118 10.39 -1.63 5.96
N THR A 119 9.39 -2.37 5.46
CA THR A 119 9.30 -2.76 4.05
C THR A 119 9.15 -1.52 3.16
N LEU A 120 8.35 -0.53 3.57
CA LEU A 120 8.19 0.70 2.83
C LEU A 120 9.48 1.51 2.79
N ALA A 121 10.21 1.59 3.90
CA ALA A 121 11.50 2.26 3.97
C ALA A 121 12.52 1.60 3.01
N GLU A 122 12.62 0.27 3.04
CA GLU A 122 13.53 -0.51 2.19
C GLU A 122 13.25 -0.31 0.70
N TYR A 123 11.99 -0.41 0.27
CA TYR A 123 11.62 -0.37 -1.16
C TYR A 123 11.46 1.04 -1.72
N SER A 124 11.43 2.08 -0.87
CA SER A 124 11.32 3.48 -1.30
C SER A 124 12.64 4.11 -1.78
N VAL A 125 13.76 3.41 -1.62
CA VAL A 125 15.10 3.89 -1.99
C VAL A 125 15.62 3.10 -3.19
N TRP A 126 16.09 3.82 -4.21
CA TRP A 126 16.79 3.25 -5.37
C TRP A 126 18.15 3.95 -5.52
N PRO A 127 19.27 3.22 -5.74
CA PRO A 127 19.41 1.76 -5.78
C PRO A 127 19.32 1.11 -4.38
N PRO A 128 18.87 -0.16 -4.28
CA PRO A 128 18.71 -0.85 -3.00
C PRO A 128 20.07 -1.01 -2.30
N GLY A 129 20.20 -0.46 -1.10
CA GLY A 129 21.45 -0.47 -0.32
C GLY A 129 22.27 0.84 -0.37
N SER A 130 21.74 1.91 -0.96
CA SER A 130 22.35 3.26 -0.89
C SER A 130 22.07 4.00 0.43
N GLY A 131 21.27 3.42 1.32
CA GLY A 131 21.02 3.91 2.68
C GLY A 131 21.66 3.01 3.74
N ASP A 132 22.12 3.62 4.84
CA ASP A 132 22.85 3.03 5.98
C ASP A 132 21.99 2.09 6.86
N THR A 133 21.05 1.36 6.26
CA THR A 133 20.16 0.44 6.97
C THR A 133 20.84 -0.92 7.09
N ALA A 134 21.59 -1.08 8.18
CA ALA A 134 22.43 -2.25 8.50
C ALA A 134 21.68 -3.59 8.74
N TYR A 135 20.41 -3.71 8.37
CA TYR A 135 19.62 -4.93 8.56
C TYR A 135 18.69 -5.17 7.35
N GLY A 136 19.15 -5.95 6.37
CA GLY A 136 18.24 -6.62 5.41
C GLY A 136 18.58 -6.56 3.92
N GLY A 137 19.23 -5.50 3.43
CA GLY A 137 19.33 -5.25 1.98
C GLY A 137 20.53 -5.89 1.24
N ARG A 138 21.23 -6.87 1.81
CA ARG A 138 22.42 -7.46 1.16
C ARG A 138 22.00 -8.65 0.30
N ASN A 139 21.88 -8.42 -1.01
CA ASN A 139 21.83 -9.41 -2.11
C ASN A 139 20.47 -9.69 -2.82
N GLU A 140 19.63 -8.68 -3.10
CA GLU A 140 18.67 -8.79 -4.23
C GLU A 140 19.22 -8.16 -5.53
N SER A 141 20.30 -7.37 -5.45
CA SER A 141 21.00 -6.79 -6.60
C SER A 141 21.93 -7.78 -7.31
N ALA A 142 22.37 -8.86 -6.65
CA ALA A 142 23.44 -9.73 -7.14
C ALA A 142 22.99 -10.81 -8.13
N THR A 143 21.68 -10.93 -8.41
CA THR A 143 21.13 -11.98 -9.30
C THR A 143 20.38 -11.41 -10.51
N MET A 144 20.45 -10.10 -10.77
CA MET A 144 20.12 -9.59 -12.10
C MET A 144 21.29 -9.95 -13.00
N GLY A 145 21.19 -11.11 -13.67
CA GLY A 145 22.14 -11.49 -14.71
C GLY A 145 22.22 -10.39 -15.76
N ASP A 146 23.44 -10.11 -16.22
CA ASP A 146 23.72 -9.23 -17.35
C ASP A 146 22.90 -9.68 -18.56
N GLY A 147 21.81 -8.97 -18.83
CA GLY A 147 20.94 -9.20 -19.96
C GLY A 147 20.08 -7.96 -20.19
N GLU A 148 19.78 -7.66 -21.45
CA GLU A 148 19.02 -6.46 -21.86
C GLU A 148 17.62 -6.36 -21.18
N ASP A 149 17.06 -7.50 -20.76
CA ASP A 149 15.81 -7.56 -19.98
C ASP A 149 15.98 -7.07 -18.53
N ALA A 150 17.16 -7.24 -17.93
CA ALA A 150 17.45 -6.76 -16.58
C ALA A 150 17.53 -5.23 -16.52
N GLU A 151 18.03 -4.59 -17.58
CA GLU A 151 18.11 -3.13 -17.69
C GLU A 151 16.71 -2.48 -17.77
N LYS A 152 15.83 -3.03 -18.63
CA LYS A 152 14.43 -2.58 -18.72
C LYS A 152 13.66 -2.80 -17.42
N VAL A 153 13.90 -3.92 -16.73
CA VAL A 153 13.31 -4.19 -15.42
C VAL A 153 13.91 -3.27 -14.34
N GLY A 154 15.19 -2.91 -14.43
CA GLY A 154 15.85 -1.94 -13.56
C GLY A 154 15.20 -0.56 -13.64
N SER A 155 14.98 -0.05 -14.86
CA SER A 155 14.27 1.22 -15.09
C SER A 155 12.82 1.18 -14.55
N GLY A 156 12.11 0.06 -14.74
CA GLY A 156 10.77 -0.12 -14.17
C GLY A 156 10.76 -0.12 -12.64
N ARG A 157 11.78 -0.71 -12.00
CA ARG A 157 11.91 -0.75 -10.53
C ARG A 157 12.17 0.62 -9.94
N GLU A 158 12.99 1.45 -10.59
CA GLU A 158 13.24 2.84 -10.16
C GLU A 158 11.93 3.63 -10.04
N VAL A 159 11.06 3.54 -11.06
CA VAL A 159 9.76 4.21 -11.04
C VAL A 159 8.88 3.70 -9.90
N VAL A 160 8.87 2.39 -9.66
CA VAL A 160 8.10 1.79 -8.55
C VAL A 160 8.62 2.32 -7.20
N SER A 161 9.93 2.32 -6.98
CA SER A 161 10.54 2.87 -5.75
C SER A 161 10.22 4.36 -5.58
N ALA A 162 10.24 5.15 -6.65
CA ALA A 162 9.85 6.56 -6.60
C ALA A 162 8.37 6.74 -6.20
N VAL A 163 7.46 5.91 -6.70
CA VAL A 163 6.05 5.92 -6.29
C VAL A 163 5.90 5.55 -4.81
N LEU A 164 6.64 4.55 -4.33
CA LEU A 164 6.66 4.18 -2.91
C LEU A 164 7.20 5.31 -2.02
N CYS A 165 8.17 6.09 -2.51
CA CYS A 165 8.66 7.30 -1.85
C CYS A 165 7.60 8.43 -1.79
N VAL A 166 6.61 8.44 -2.69
CA VAL A 166 5.46 9.34 -2.57
C VAL A 166 4.53 8.86 -1.45
N PHE A 167 4.34 7.55 -1.30
CA PHE A 167 3.48 6.98 -0.26
C PHE A 167 3.94 7.32 1.17
N THR A 168 5.26 7.35 1.42
CA THR A 168 5.81 7.81 2.71
C THR A 168 5.42 9.27 3.02
N LYS A 169 5.38 10.13 1.99
CA LYS A 169 4.99 11.54 2.14
C LYS A 169 3.47 11.74 2.27
N VAL A 170 2.67 10.97 1.53
CA VAL A 170 1.20 11.05 1.59
C VAL A 170 0.69 10.72 3.00
N ARG A 171 1.31 9.73 3.68
CA ARG A 171 0.98 9.40 5.08
C ARG A 171 1.05 10.62 6.00
N THR A 172 2.10 11.43 5.89
CA THR A 172 2.22 12.62 6.74
C THR A 172 1.04 13.56 6.53
N ARG A 173 0.62 13.84 5.28
CA ARG A 173 -0.53 14.71 5.03
C ARG A 173 -1.83 14.18 5.62
N ILE A 174 -2.12 12.88 5.48
CA ILE A 174 -3.38 12.30 6.00
C ILE A 174 -3.44 12.38 7.53
N VAL A 175 -2.33 12.11 8.22
CA VAL A 175 -2.25 12.19 9.68
C VAL A 175 -2.50 13.62 10.17
N TRP A 176 -1.93 14.64 9.53
CA TRP A 176 -2.18 16.05 9.89
C TRP A 176 -3.60 16.54 9.57
N THR A 177 -4.29 15.90 8.63
CA THR A 177 -5.70 16.22 8.29
C THR A 177 -6.73 15.45 9.11
N SER A 178 -6.32 14.46 9.90
CA SER A 178 -7.24 13.67 10.73
C SER A 178 -7.46 14.38 12.07
N PRO A 179 -8.70 14.77 12.44
CA PRO A 179 -9.00 15.46 13.69
C PRO A 179 -8.59 14.69 14.95
N HIS A 180 -8.37 13.38 14.83
CA HIS A 180 -7.92 12.52 15.93
C HIS A 180 -6.42 12.67 16.28
N ALA A 181 -5.56 13.05 15.33
CA ALA A 181 -4.13 13.18 15.56
C ALA A 181 -3.74 14.53 16.19
N LEU A 182 -4.56 15.57 16.04
CA LEU A 182 -4.34 16.86 16.71
C LEU A 182 -4.46 16.79 18.24
N ARG A 183 -5.06 15.71 18.78
CA ARG A 183 -5.28 15.54 20.22
C ARG A 183 -4.07 14.91 20.94
N THR A 184 -3.16 14.27 20.23
CA THR A 184 -1.96 13.64 20.80
C THR A 184 -0.67 14.42 20.55
N ALA A 185 -0.70 15.46 19.72
CA ALA A 185 0.47 16.25 19.35
C ALA A 185 0.67 17.54 20.18
N LEU A 186 -0.18 17.81 21.19
CA LEU A 186 0.09 18.88 22.14
C LEU A 186 1.10 18.37 23.19
N PRO A 187 2.32 18.93 23.26
CA PRO A 187 3.25 18.58 24.32
C PRO A 187 2.60 18.94 25.67
N SER A 188 2.66 18.00 26.62
CA SER A 188 2.19 18.23 27.98
C SER A 188 2.95 19.38 28.60
N GLU A 189 2.30 20.54 28.63
CA GLU A 189 2.83 21.75 29.24
C GLU A 189 3.07 21.50 30.73
N ASN A 190 4.29 21.81 31.10
CA ASN A 190 4.96 21.52 32.35
C ASN A 190 4.17 22.08 33.56
N ARG A 191 3.38 21.25 34.25
CA ARG A 191 2.88 21.57 35.60
C ARG A 191 3.95 21.22 36.64
N SER A 192 4.96 22.07 36.73
CA SER A 192 5.77 22.24 37.94
C SER A 192 5.71 23.70 38.37
N ALA A 193 4.51 24.11 38.80
CA ALA A 193 4.33 25.35 39.55
C ALA A 193 4.59 25.04 41.03
N THR A 194 5.76 25.48 41.50
CA THR A 194 6.08 25.86 42.87
C THR A 194 4.85 26.37 43.64
N ALA A 195 4.48 25.67 44.71
CA ALA A 195 3.67 26.21 45.79
C ALA A 195 4.55 26.27 47.04
N ARG A 196 4.56 27.46 47.64
CA ARG A 196 5.10 27.76 48.97
C ARG A 196 4.42 26.94 50.05
#